data_AF-A0A1B7Y815-F1
#
_entry.id   AF-A0A1B7Y815-F1
#
_cell.length_a   1.000
_cell.length_b   1.000
_cell.length_c   1.000
_cell.angle_alpha   90.00
_cell.angle_beta   90.00
_cell.angle_gamma   90.00
#
_symmetry.space_group_name_H-M   'P 1'
#
loop_
_entity.id
_entity.type
_entity.pdbx_description
1 polymer ?
#
loop_
_entity_poly.entity_id
_entity_poly.type
_entity_poly.pdbx_seq_one_letter_code
_entity_poly.pdbx_strand_id
1 'polypeptide(L)'
;MPGSAIGPQKKARGCGKSVLSSIAADRILQSSRGPAVVYLMIAFDRPRSEYHIINQVAVQLLDHATKSGVGIDSEAMSLIYEDDQDAKKLDQDSKKLAKIHELIKFLVSQCTSVLFFLDGFDEYESFARTKRQTQKAHSPEGRLKNFSGKSVRLWLTSRTITEPKDSSFVEISLDESLTAEDVSSFICYETNELLDSLVSDSRRKHVTAKLQEMAKSNFLTANLLVHHMRKAENSSQLFNLIESGRSLSEVSDLYDEAIGKLRNAEVTYRCGETVVSLPVLQIISIVAFAKRPLRIGELLDALVFVQKPSPNISIEDLCDNLLAESFVTVTGDEIQHLCAPFTSFQLSEDRNTGAFIKLSHSSASKFLHRISTTVNSGEGYPALSPDFICNICIKYLSQKRLIDGQHEPGRNSRFFPYAA
;
A
#
# COMPACT_ATOMS: atom_id res chain seq x y z
N MET A 1 26.28 7.18 17.79
CA MET A 1 25.88 5.81 17.39
C MET A 1 25.52 5.88 15.92
N PRO A 2 26.14 5.15 14.99
CA PRO A 2 25.83 5.26 13.57
C PRO A 2 24.43 4.69 13.27
N GLY A 3 23.41 5.55 13.13
CA GLY A 3 22.21 5.24 12.36
C GLY A 3 22.57 5.22 10.87
N SER A 4 21.72 4.69 10.00
CA SER A 4 21.92 4.84 8.55
C SER A 4 20.70 5.46 7.90
N ALA A 5 20.90 6.48 7.08
CA ALA A 5 19.85 7.17 6.36
C ALA A 5 20.08 7.01 4.86
N ILE A 6 19.10 6.51 4.12
CA ILE A 6 19.15 6.47 2.66
C ILE A 6 18.40 7.67 2.09
N GLY A 7 19.10 8.55 1.38
CA GLY A 7 18.50 9.70 0.72
C GLY A 7 19.28 10.11 -0.53
N PRO A 8 18.60 10.49 -1.63
CA PRO A 8 19.30 10.88 -2.85
C PRO A 8 19.93 12.28 -2.73
N GLN A 9 21.05 12.53 -3.42
CA GLN A 9 21.72 13.85 -3.46
C GLN A 9 20.87 14.95 -4.14
N LYS A 10 19.82 14.57 -4.89
CA LYS A 10 18.77 15.44 -5.46
C LYS A 10 17.41 14.76 -5.32
N LYS A 11 16.29 15.48 -5.49
CA LYS A 11 14.89 14.99 -5.32
C LYS A 11 14.49 13.83 -6.27
N ALA A 12 15.16 12.68 -6.21
CA ALA A 12 14.88 11.50 -7.01
C ALA A 12 13.70 10.73 -6.40
N ARG A 13 12.55 10.79 -7.09
CA ARG A 13 11.36 9.98 -6.78
C ARG A 13 11.43 8.68 -7.58
N GLY A 14 10.94 7.59 -6.99
CA GLY A 14 10.84 6.31 -7.68
C GLY A 14 12.16 5.56 -7.92
N CYS A 15 13.25 5.92 -7.23
CA CYS A 15 14.56 5.24 -7.34
C CYS A 15 14.67 3.93 -6.52
N GLY A 16 13.56 3.30 -6.11
CA GLY A 16 13.60 1.99 -5.43
C GLY A 16 13.99 1.97 -3.95
N LYS A 17 14.12 3.11 -3.25
CA LYS A 17 14.45 3.17 -1.81
C LYS A 17 13.63 2.23 -0.93
N SER A 18 12.30 2.26 -1.11
CA SER A 18 11.37 1.44 -0.34
C SER A 18 11.58 -0.05 -0.61
N VAL A 19 11.82 -0.42 -1.87
CA VAL A 19 12.15 -1.79 -2.28
C VAL A 19 13.45 -2.24 -1.61
N LEU A 20 14.51 -1.44 -1.69
CA LEU A 20 15.79 -1.74 -1.02
C LEU A 20 15.63 -1.90 0.50
N SER A 21 14.87 -1.02 1.13
CA SER A 21 14.59 -1.08 2.57
C SER A 21 13.82 -2.34 2.96
N SER A 22 12.82 -2.74 2.17
CA SER A 22 12.05 -3.95 2.42
C SER A 22 12.90 -5.21 2.23
N ILE A 23 13.67 -5.30 1.13
CA ILE A 23 14.57 -6.43 0.87
C ILE A 23 15.65 -6.53 1.97
N ALA A 24 16.18 -5.41 2.44
CA ALA A 24 17.13 -5.40 3.54
C ALA A 24 16.51 -5.94 4.84
N ALA A 25 15.30 -5.49 5.19
CA ALA A 25 14.57 -5.98 6.35
C ALA A 25 14.29 -7.49 6.24
N ASP A 26 13.78 -7.96 5.10
CA ASP A 26 13.45 -9.35 4.85
C ASP A 26 14.68 -10.27 4.91
N ARG A 27 15.80 -9.87 4.30
CA ARG A 27 17.05 -10.63 4.36
C ARG A 27 17.57 -10.79 5.79
N ILE A 28 17.40 -9.77 6.62
CA ILE A 28 17.82 -9.85 8.02
C ILE A 28 16.87 -10.74 8.83
N LEU A 29 15.55 -10.65 8.58
CA LEU A 29 14.53 -11.49 9.19
C LEU A 29 14.74 -12.99 8.92
N GLN A 30 15.28 -13.35 7.75
CA GLN A 30 15.59 -14.75 7.40
C GLN A 30 16.72 -15.37 8.24
N SER A 31 17.44 -14.58 9.04
CA SER A 31 18.49 -15.09 9.92
C SER A 31 17.90 -15.68 11.20
N SER A 32 18.06 -16.98 11.43
CA SER A 32 17.42 -17.74 12.54
C SER A 32 17.81 -17.29 13.97
N ARG A 33 18.90 -16.53 14.11
CA ARG A 33 19.34 -15.88 15.35
C ARG A 33 19.60 -14.38 15.15
N GLY A 34 18.87 -13.79 14.21
CA GLY A 34 19.02 -12.40 13.82
C GLY A 34 18.46 -11.41 14.86
N PRO A 35 18.76 -10.12 14.68
CA PRO A 35 18.11 -9.06 15.44
C PRO A 35 16.59 -9.10 15.29
N ALA A 36 15.86 -8.53 16.25
CA ALA A 36 14.47 -8.19 16.03
C ALA A 36 14.39 -7.11 14.94
N VAL A 37 13.59 -7.33 13.91
CA VAL A 37 13.41 -6.37 12.82
C VAL A 37 11.99 -5.83 12.90
N VAL A 38 11.89 -4.50 12.94
CA VAL A 38 10.61 -3.80 12.90
C VAL A 38 10.58 -2.96 11.64
N TYR A 39 9.69 -3.29 10.70
CA TYR A 39 9.52 -2.57 9.45
C TYR A 39 8.24 -1.74 9.49
N LEU A 40 8.38 -0.43 9.32
CA LEU A 40 7.30 0.53 9.29
C LEU A 40 7.33 1.30 7.98
N MET A 41 6.43 0.94 7.08
CA MET A 41 6.12 1.76 5.90
C MET A 41 5.17 2.88 6.28
N ILE A 42 5.65 4.12 6.23
CA ILE A 42 4.88 5.34 6.41
C ILE A 42 4.51 5.85 5.02
N ALA A 43 3.23 5.73 4.67
CA ALA A 43 2.69 6.21 3.41
C ALA A 43 1.75 7.40 3.63
N PHE A 44 1.86 8.42 2.78
CA PHE A 44 1.14 9.70 2.85
C PHE A 44 -0.38 9.54 2.72
N ASP A 45 -0.84 8.51 2.03
CA ASP A 45 -2.25 8.19 1.82
C ASP A 45 -2.90 7.54 3.05
N ARG A 46 -2.10 7.17 4.07
CA ARG A 46 -2.59 6.56 5.31
C ARG A 46 -2.04 7.31 6.51
N PRO A 47 -2.62 8.46 6.87
CA PRO A 47 -2.23 9.16 8.09
C PRO A 47 -2.49 8.24 9.29
N ARG A 48 -1.42 7.66 9.84
CA ARG A 48 -1.48 6.85 11.06
C ARG A 48 -1.39 7.78 12.26
N SER A 49 -2.29 7.59 13.23
CA SER A 49 -2.09 8.20 14.53
C SER A 49 -0.83 7.63 15.17
N GLU A 50 -0.23 8.39 16.09
CA GLU A 50 0.96 7.92 16.81
C GLU A 50 0.71 6.57 17.50
N TYR A 51 -0.47 6.41 18.09
CA TYR A 51 -0.93 5.16 18.69
C TYR A 51 -0.83 3.97 17.70
N HIS A 52 -1.27 4.15 16.45
CA HIS A 52 -1.18 3.07 15.45
C HIS A 52 0.26 2.70 15.12
N ILE A 53 1.16 3.69 15.00
CA ILE A 53 2.58 3.44 14.71
C ILE A 53 3.20 2.67 15.86
N ILE A 54 3.02 3.15 17.09
CA ILE A 54 3.60 2.56 18.30
C ILE A 54 3.02 1.16 18.57
N ASN A 55 1.71 0.97 18.36
CA ASN A 55 1.08 -0.35 18.47
C ASN A 55 1.65 -1.34 17.44
N GLN A 56 1.88 -0.90 16.20
CA GLN A 56 2.48 -1.74 15.17
C GLN A 56 3.93 -2.14 15.51
N VAL A 57 4.68 -1.27 16.19
CA VAL A 57 6.00 -1.61 16.73
C VAL A 57 5.88 -2.70 17.79
N ALA A 58 4.99 -2.52 18.76
CA ALA A 58 4.80 -3.47 19.86
C ALA A 58 4.43 -4.86 19.34
N VAL A 59 3.50 -4.94 18.37
CA VAL A 59 3.08 -6.22 17.75
C VAL A 59 4.25 -6.92 17.07
N GLN A 60 5.04 -6.23 16.24
CA GLN A 60 6.19 -6.85 15.56
C GLN A 60 7.27 -7.35 16.53
N LEU A 61 7.52 -6.60 17.61
CA LEU A 61 8.45 -7.03 18.66
C LEU A 61 7.93 -8.24 19.43
N LEU A 62 6.62 -8.27 19.73
CA LEU A 62 5.97 -9.38 20.41
C LEU A 62 6.01 -10.66 19.57
N ASP A 63 5.74 -10.54 18.27
CA ASP A 63 5.85 -11.65 17.31
C ASP A 63 7.28 -12.20 17.27
N HIS A 64 8.29 -11.32 17.29
CA HIS A 64 9.68 -11.74 17.34
C HIS A 64 10.00 -12.46 18.66
N ALA A 65 9.63 -11.89 19.82
CA ALA A 65 9.87 -12.51 21.13
C ALA A 65 9.26 -13.92 21.22
N THR A 66 8.02 -14.06 20.73
CA THR A 66 7.30 -15.34 20.66
C THR A 66 8.02 -16.36 19.79
N LYS A 67 8.48 -15.97 18.59
CA LYS A 67 9.21 -16.85 17.66
C LYS A 67 10.60 -17.25 18.18
N SER A 68 11.27 -16.34 18.88
CA SER A 68 12.60 -16.57 19.44
C SER A 68 12.58 -17.42 20.71
N GLY A 69 11.40 -17.80 21.21
CA GLY A 69 11.25 -18.58 22.45
C GLY A 69 11.70 -17.80 23.69
N VAL A 70 11.85 -16.49 23.57
CA VAL A 70 12.09 -15.59 24.70
C VAL A 70 10.77 -15.50 25.44
N GLY A 71 10.67 -16.20 26.56
CA GLY A 71 9.47 -16.15 27.40
C GLY A 71 9.12 -14.70 27.69
N ILE A 72 7.89 -14.31 27.37
CA ILE A 72 7.37 -13.01 27.77
C ILE A 72 7.10 -13.11 29.26
N ASP A 73 7.89 -12.39 30.06
CA ASP A 73 7.71 -12.39 31.51
C ASP A 73 6.28 -11.96 31.87
N SER A 74 5.74 -12.55 32.93
CA SER A 74 4.48 -12.18 33.55
C SER A 74 4.35 -10.67 33.81
N GLU A 75 5.48 -9.99 34.06
CA GLU A 75 5.58 -8.54 34.24
C GLU A 75 5.21 -7.74 32.97
N ALA A 76 5.51 -8.25 31.78
CA ALA A 76 5.10 -7.61 30.53
C ALA A 76 3.58 -7.71 30.30
N MET A 77 2.97 -8.79 30.79
CA MET A 77 1.53 -9.00 30.72
C MET A 77 0.80 -8.12 31.74
N SER A 78 1.32 -7.96 32.97
CA SER A 78 0.70 -7.08 33.97
C SER A 78 0.65 -5.61 33.53
N LEU A 79 1.65 -5.11 32.79
CA LEU A 79 1.66 -3.76 32.21
C LEU A 79 0.47 -3.48 31.27
N ILE A 80 -0.08 -4.51 30.63
CA ILE A 80 -1.23 -4.41 29.72
C ILE A 80 -2.55 -4.48 30.50
N TYR A 81 -2.62 -5.31 31.54
CA TYR A 81 -3.86 -5.66 32.24
C TYR A 81 -4.13 -4.88 33.54
N GLU A 82 -3.18 -4.10 34.07
CA GLU A 82 -3.44 -3.27 35.26
C GLU A 82 -4.47 -2.16 34.96
N ASP A 83 -5.74 -2.42 35.23
CA ASP A 83 -6.81 -1.42 35.25
C ASP A 83 -6.58 -0.49 36.44
N ASP A 84 -5.95 0.64 36.17
CA ASP A 84 -5.67 1.68 37.15
C ASP A 84 -6.99 2.40 37.51
N GLN A 85 -7.71 1.86 38.50
CA GLN A 85 -9.00 2.38 38.98
C GLN A 85 -8.88 3.74 39.69
N ASP A 86 -7.65 4.14 40.09
CA ASP A 86 -7.41 5.37 40.86
C ASP A 86 -7.15 6.60 39.99
N ALA A 87 -7.26 6.45 38.68
CA ALA A 87 -6.59 7.32 37.75
C ALA A 87 -7.45 8.54 37.34
N LYS A 88 -7.80 9.39 38.31
CA LYS A 88 -8.45 10.69 38.09
C LYS A 88 -7.58 11.61 37.21
N LYS A 89 -8.18 12.18 36.16
CA LYS A 89 -7.78 13.39 35.39
C LYS A 89 -6.67 13.36 34.31
N LEU A 90 -5.99 12.26 33.99
CA LEU A 90 -5.24 12.19 32.72
C LEU A 90 -6.12 11.57 31.62
N ASP A 91 -6.09 12.18 30.44
CA ASP A 91 -6.70 11.68 29.21
C ASP A 91 -6.37 10.19 28.99
N GLN A 92 -7.40 9.35 28.87
CA GLN A 92 -7.27 7.89 28.84
C GLN A 92 -6.35 7.41 27.69
N ASP A 93 -6.36 8.13 26.57
CA ASP A 93 -5.55 7.80 25.39
C ASP A 93 -4.05 8.02 25.64
N SER A 94 -3.70 9.06 26.40
CA SER A 94 -2.32 9.33 26.79
C SER A 94 -1.74 8.24 27.70
N LYS A 95 -2.57 7.65 28.58
CA LYS A 95 -2.15 6.54 29.46
C LYS A 95 -1.95 5.24 28.70
N LYS A 96 -2.89 4.90 27.80
CA LYS A 96 -2.76 3.72 26.93
C LYS A 96 -1.47 3.79 26.12
N LEU A 97 -1.19 4.95 25.53
CA LEU A 97 0.04 5.17 24.78
C LEU A 97 1.28 4.98 25.65
N ALA A 98 1.31 5.53 26.88
CA ALA A 98 2.42 5.37 27.82
C ALA A 98 2.67 3.89 28.18
N LYS A 99 1.61 3.12 28.43
CA LYS A 99 1.72 1.67 28.69
C LYS A 99 2.35 0.92 27.51
N ILE A 100 1.95 1.24 26.28
CA ILE A 100 2.55 0.62 25.09
C ILE A 100 4.03 1.03 24.94
N HIS A 101 4.39 2.27 25.28
CA HIS A 101 5.80 2.69 25.31
C HIS A 101 6.62 1.87 26.31
N GLU A 102 6.10 1.62 27.51
CA GLU A 102 6.76 0.77 28.51
C GLU A 102 6.87 -0.69 28.04
N LEU A 103 5.82 -1.24 27.42
CA LEU A 103 5.86 -2.56 26.80
C LEU A 103 6.97 -2.65 25.73
N ILE A 104 7.08 -1.65 24.86
CA ILE A 104 8.14 -1.63 23.83
C ILE A 104 9.52 -1.57 24.47
N LYS A 105 9.74 -0.73 25.48
CA LYS A 105 11.02 -0.68 26.21
C LYS A 105 11.38 -2.04 26.77
N PHE A 106 10.41 -2.72 27.38
CA PHE A 106 10.60 -4.06 27.91
C PHE A 106 10.95 -5.05 26.80
N LEU A 107 10.18 -5.12 25.72
CA LEU A 107 10.44 -6.03 24.60
C LEU A 107 11.82 -5.78 23.96
N VAL A 108 12.21 -4.52 23.81
CA VAL A 108 13.53 -4.13 23.31
C VAL A 108 14.66 -4.57 24.25
N SER A 109 14.46 -4.54 25.57
CA SER A 109 15.48 -4.96 26.54
C SER A 109 15.73 -6.47 26.53
N GLN A 110 14.71 -7.26 26.14
CA GLN A 110 14.82 -8.71 25.97
C GLN A 110 15.52 -9.11 24.65
N CYS A 111 15.66 -8.18 23.70
CA CYS A 111 16.30 -8.44 22.43
C CYS A 111 17.81 -8.17 22.50
N THR A 112 18.62 -9.04 21.90
CA THR A 112 20.08 -8.79 21.76
C THR A 112 20.35 -7.55 20.91
N SER A 113 19.56 -7.38 19.86
CA SER A 113 19.57 -6.21 18.99
C SER A 113 18.22 -6.04 18.30
N VAL A 114 17.88 -4.78 18.01
CA VAL A 114 16.64 -4.37 17.35
C VAL A 114 16.97 -3.42 16.21
N LEU A 115 16.45 -3.68 15.02
CA LEU A 115 16.59 -2.83 13.84
C LEU A 115 15.22 -2.27 13.45
N PHE A 116 15.09 -0.96 13.56
CA PHE A 116 13.91 -0.23 13.08
C PHE A 116 14.13 0.26 11.66
N PHE A 117 13.30 -0.17 10.72
CA PHE A 117 13.25 0.35 9.35
C PHE A 117 12.03 1.26 9.24
N LEU A 118 12.25 2.58 9.12
CA LEU A 118 11.20 3.55 8.82
C LEU A 118 11.31 3.99 7.37
N ASP A 119 10.36 3.55 6.56
CA ASP A 119 10.31 3.86 5.14
C ASP A 119 9.33 5.01 4.90
N GLY A 120 9.74 6.06 4.17
CA GLY A 120 8.91 7.22 3.87
C GLY A 120 8.87 8.27 5.00
N PHE A 121 9.98 8.50 5.69
CA PHE A 121 10.03 9.41 6.85
C PHE A 121 9.60 10.85 6.52
N ASP A 122 9.93 11.35 5.32
CA ASP A 122 9.50 12.69 4.87
C ASP A 122 7.97 12.83 4.78
N GLU A 123 7.25 11.72 4.60
CA GLU A 123 5.79 11.72 4.51
C GLU A 123 5.15 12.00 5.88
N TYR A 124 5.78 11.47 6.94
CA TYR A 124 5.40 11.80 8.33
C TYR A 124 5.60 13.28 8.63
N GLU A 125 6.77 13.82 8.29
CA GLU A 125 7.09 15.23 8.55
C GLU A 125 6.13 16.18 7.82
N SER A 126 5.84 15.87 6.55
CA SER A 126 4.91 16.65 5.74
C SER A 126 3.53 16.70 6.39
N PHE A 127 3.02 15.57 6.89
CA PHE A 127 1.72 15.51 7.55
C PHE A 127 1.69 16.29 8.86
N ALA A 128 2.73 16.16 9.68
CA ALA A 128 2.86 16.87 10.96
C ALA A 128 2.85 18.40 10.76
N ARG A 129 3.52 18.90 9.71
CA ARG A 129 3.56 20.33 9.37
C ARG A 129 2.20 20.88 8.94
N THR A 130 1.43 20.14 8.13
CA THR A 130 0.12 20.59 7.64
C THR A 130 -0.90 20.73 8.76
N LYS A 131 -0.82 19.90 9.81
CA LYS A 131 -1.78 19.93 10.92
C LYS A 131 -1.64 21.10 11.92
N ARG A 132 -0.72 22.06 11.69
CA ARG A 132 -0.47 23.21 12.62
C ARG A 132 -0.48 22.80 14.11
N GLN A 133 -0.04 21.58 14.43
CA GLN A 133 0.10 21.19 15.82
C GLN A 133 1.33 21.92 16.34
N THR A 134 1.06 22.98 17.11
CA THR A 134 2.00 23.84 17.84
C THR A 134 2.73 23.10 18.96
N GLN A 135 2.47 21.81 19.15
CA GLN A 135 3.30 20.99 20.01
C GLN A 135 4.50 20.51 19.20
N LYS A 136 5.68 20.60 19.79
CA LYS A 136 6.87 19.82 19.44
C LYS A 136 6.54 18.33 19.58
N ALA A 137 5.60 17.83 18.77
CA ALA A 137 5.14 16.46 18.77
C ALA A 137 6.38 15.62 18.47
N HIS A 138 6.83 14.91 19.50
CA HIS A 138 7.99 14.04 19.47
C HIS A 138 7.92 13.21 18.19
N SER A 139 8.83 13.47 17.25
CA SER A 139 8.88 12.71 16.00
C SER A 139 8.99 11.22 16.35
N PRO A 140 8.43 10.29 15.54
CA PRO A 140 8.59 8.86 15.73
C PRO A 140 10.06 8.51 15.87
N GLU A 141 10.94 9.19 15.12
CA GLU A 141 12.39 9.13 15.30
C GLU A 141 12.82 9.48 16.73
N GLY A 142 12.41 10.63 17.28
CA GLY A 142 12.74 11.03 18.65
C GLY A 142 12.23 10.04 19.70
N ARG A 143 11.06 9.44 19.52
CA ARG A 143 10.53 8.42 20.44
C ARG A 143 11.22 7.07 20.27
N LEU A 144 11.53 6.66 19.05
CA LEU A 144 12.27 5.44 18.77
C LEU A 144 13.72 5.53 19.27
N LYS A 145 14.31 6.72 19.20
CA LYS A 145 15.57 7.06 19.88
C LYS A 145 15.43 6.98 21.40
N ASN A 146 14.26 7.25 21.99
CA ASN A 146 14.09 7.07 23.44
C ASN A 146 14.07 5.60 23.87
N PHE A 147 13.84 4.66 22.95
CA PHE A 147 14.06 3.24 23.20
C PHE A 147 15.54 2.82 23.04
N SER A 148 16.44 3.76 22.71
CA SER A 148 17.81 3.43 22.34
C SER A 148 18.68 3.06 23.54
N GLY A 149 18.90 1.75 23.70
CA GLY A 149 20.10 1.18 24.31
C GLY A 149 21.15 0.82 23.25
N LYS A 150 22.28 0.20 23.64
CA LYS A 150 23.31 -0.31 22.71
C LYS A 150 22.76 -1.32 21.68
N SER A 151 21.58 -1.87 21.92
CA SER A 151 20.92 -2.89 21.10
C SER A 151 20.11 -2.32 19.93
N VAL A 152 19.78 -1.02 19.90
CA VAL A 152 18.85 -0.47 18.89
C VAL A 152 19.58 0.24 17.75
N ARG A 153 19.22 -0.06 16.50
CA ARG A 153 19.64 0.71 15.32
C ARG A 153 18.44 1.16 14.50
N LEU A 154 18.62 2.28 13.82
CA LEU A 154 17.59 2.93 13.03
C LEU A 154 18.04 3.07 11.58
N TRP A 155 17.18 2.63 10.68
CA TRP A 155 17.29 2.77 9.24
C TRP A 155 16.15 3.63 8.74
N LEU A 156 16.47 4.75 8.11
CA LEU A 156 15.49 5.71 7.61
C LEU A 156 15.59 5.83 6.10
N THR A 157 14.45 5.84 5.41
CA THR A 157 14.40 6.30 4.02
C THR A 157 13.69 7.66 3.96
N SER A 158 14.23 8.57 3.16
CA SER A 158 13.62 9.88 2.93
C SER A 158 13.87 10.38 1.51
N ARG A 159 12.94 11.16 0.98
CA ARG A 159 13.14 11.92 -0.28
C ARG A 159 14.00 13.16 -0.11
N THR A 160 13.94 13.76 1.07
CA THR A 160 14.73 14.94 1.42
C THR A 160 15.33 14.68 2.78
N ILE A 161 16.64 14.49 2.82
CA ILE A 161 17.35 14.60 4.09
C ILE A 161 17.36 16.10 4.39
N THR A 162 16.38 16.59 5.13
CA THR A 162 16.60 17.79 5.93
C THR A 162 17.72 17.40 6.88
N GLU A 163 18.90 17.99 6.69
CA GLU A 163 20.16 17.72 7.42
C GLU A 163 19.89 16.95 8.71
N PRO A 164 20.43 15.72 8.88
CA PRO A 164 20.35 15.10 10.18
C PRO A 164 21.13 16.05 11.08
N LYS A 165 20.43 16.81 11.93
CA LYS A 165 21.02 17.74 12.90
C LYS A 165 21.90 17.02 13.93
N ASP A 166 22.12 15.74 13.73
CA ASP A 166 22.66 14.75 14.61
C ASP A 166 23.70 13.97 13.79
N SER A 167 24.99 14.19 14.11
CA SER A 167 26.16 13.57 13.46
C SER A 167 26.22 12.05 13.62
N SER A 168 25.19 11.47 14.22
CA SER A 168 25.03 10.06 14.47
C SER A 168 24.49 9.28 13.25
N PHE A 169 24.02 9.91 12.17
CA PHE A 169 23.59 9.17 10.98
C PHE A 169 24.70 9.04 9.92
N VAL A 170 24.84 7.83 9.39
CA VAL A 170 25.60 7.48 8.18
C VAL A 170 24.66 7.62 7.00
N GLU A 171 24.92 8.59 6.15
CA GLU A 171 24.14 8.75 4.92
C GLU A 171 24.61 7.78 3.84
N ILE A 172 23.65 7.09 3.22
CA ILE A 172 23.84 6.28 2.02
C ILE A 172 23.06 6.97 0.92
N SER A 173 23.78 7.71 0.06
CA SER A 173 23.14 8.35 -1.07
C SER A 173 23.01 7.40 -2.25
N LEU A 174 21.82 7.36 -2.86
CA LEU A 174 21.63 6.67 -4.14
C LEU A 174 22.13 7.57 -5.26
N ASP A 175 23.14 7.10 -5.97
CA ASP A 175 23.70 7.79 -7.13
C ASP A 175 22.74 7.70 -8.32
N GLU A 176 22.51 8.84 -8.99
CA GLU A 176 21.55 8.94 -10.08
C GLU A 176 22.02 8.16 -11.33
N SER A 177 23.32 8.12 -11.61
CA SER A 177 23.88 7.43 -12.76
C SER A 177 23.82 5.91 -12.58
N LEU A 178 24.21 5.40 -11.41
CA LEU A 178 24.08 3.98 -11.07
C LEU A 178 22.61 3.54 -11.07
N THR A 179 21.72 4.38 -10.53
CA THR A 179 20.28 4.08 -10.57
C THR A 179 19.76 4.00 -12.02
N ALA A 180 20.24 4.86 -12.92
CA ALA A 180 19.86 4.81 -14.33
C ALA A 180 20.36 3.53 -15.02
N GLU A 181 21.56 3.04 -14.67
CA GLU A 181 22.08 1.75 -15.15
C GLU A 181 21.25 0.57 -14.65
N ASP A 182 20.83 0.58 -13.39
CA ASP A 182 19.95 -0.45 -12.83
C ASP A 182 18.55 -0.43 -13.48
N VAL A 183 17.99 0.77 -13.69
CA VAL A 183 16.71 0.95 -14.40
C VAL A 183 16.82 0.45 -15.85
N SER A 184 17.93 0.76 -16.51
CA SER A 184 18.23 0.28 -17.86
C SER A 184 18.27 -1.25 -17.91
N SER A 185 18.95 -1.87 -16.95
CA SER A 185 19.04 -3.32 -16.81
C SER A 185 17.66 -3.96 -16.55
N PHE A 186 16.85 -3.33 -15.70
CA PHE A 186 15.47 -3.75 -15.45
C PHE A 186 14.60 -3.69 -16.72
N ILE A 187 14.66 -2.60 -17.50
CA ILE A 187 13.91 -2.48 -18.75
C ILE A 187 14.34 -3.55 -19.74
N CYS A 188 15.64 -3.76 -19.92
CA CYS A 188 16.17 -4.80 -20.80
C CYS A 188 15.64 -6.17 -20.40
N TYR A 189 15.72 -6.52 -19.11
CA TYR A 189 15.24 -7.78 -18.59
C TYR A 189 13.73 -7.99 -18.82
N GLU A 190 12.91 -7.02 -18.43
CA GLU A 190 11.45 -7.16 -18.47
C GLU A 190 10.87 -7.13 -19.89
N THR A 191 11.58 -6.52 -20.85
CA THR A 191 11.11 -6.37 -22.24
C THR A 191 11.72 -7.37 -23.21
N ASN A 192 12.73 -8.14 -22.81
CA ASN A 192 13.49 -9.00 -23.73
C ASN A 192 12.58 -9.98 -24.49
N GLU A 193 11.80 -10.79 -23.75
CA GLU A 193 10.90 -11.79 -24.34
C GLU A 193 9.80 -11.15 -25.19
N LEU A 194 9.25 -10.02 -24.74
CA LEU A 194 8.21 -9.29 -25.46
C LEU A 194 8.73 -8.79 -26.81
N LEU A 195 9.93 -8.20 -26.82
CA LEU A 195 10.51 -7.63 -28.03
C LEU A 195 11.04 -8.70 -28.99
N ASP A 196 11.47 -9.86 -28.49
CA ASP A 196 11.83 -11.02 -29.32
C ASP A 196 10.66 -11.45 -30.20
N SER A 197 9.42 -11.38 -29.67
CA SER A 197 8.22 -11.78 -30.39
C SER A 197 7.65 -10.73 -31.36
N LEU A 198 7.94 -9.43 -31.12
CA LEU A 198 7.27 -8.33 -31.82
C LEU A 198 8.14 -7.58 -32.84
N VAL A 199 9.46 -7.57 -32.68
CA VAL A 199 10.34 -6.69 -33.47
C VAL A 199 11.68 -7.33 -33.85
N SER A 200 12.23 -6.91 -35.00
CA SER A 200 13.59 -7.29 -35.42
C SER A 200 14.67 -6.75 -34.47
N ASP A 201 15.84 -7.38 -34.43
CA ASP A 201 16.95 -7.01 -33.54
C ASP A 201 17.37 -5.53 -33.64
N SER A 202 17.38 -4.96 -34.85
CA SER A 202 17.71 -3.55 -35.07
C SER A 202 16.67 -2.61 -34.46
N ARG A 203 15.39 -3.00 -34.50
CA ARG A 203 14.29 -2.24 -33.92
C ARG A 203 14.20 -2.43 -32.40
N ARG A 204 14.56 -3.61 -31.89
CA ARG A 204 14.65 -3.89 -30.44
C ARG A 204 15.56 -2.89 -29.74
N LYS A 205 16.78 -2.69 -30.26
CA LYS A 205 17.73 -1.72 -29.70
C LYS A 205 17.17 -0.30 -29.66
N HIS A 206 16.46 0.12 -30.71
CA HIS A 206 15.85 1.44 -30.76
C HIS A 206 14.73 1.61 -29.72
N VAL A 207 13.84 0.62 -29.62
CA VAL A 207 12.75 0.59 -28.63
C VAL A 207 13.31 0.65 -27.21
N THR A 208 14.26 -0.24 -26.88
CA THR A 208 14.90 -0.30 -25.57
C THR A 208 15.58 1.02 -25.22
N ALA A 209 16.35 1.61 -26.15
CA ALA A 209 17.00 2.90 -25.93
C ALA A 209 15.98 4.02 -25.65
N LYS A 210 14.84 4.02 -26.34
CA LYS A 210 13.81 5.04 -26.12
C LYS A 210 13.13 4.90 -24.76
N LEU A 211 12.86 3.67 -24.34
CA LEU A 211 12.31 3.39 -23.00
C LEU A 211 13.27 3.82 -21.89
N GLN A 212 14.56 3.56 -22.07
CA GLN A 212 15.61 3.99 -21.14
C GLN A 212 15.67 5.53 -21.06
N GLU A 213 15.61 6.22 -22.20
CA GLU A 213 15.57 7.68 -22.26
C GLU A 213 14.35 8.27 -21.52
N MET A 214 13.18 7.62 -21.64
CA MET A 214 11.95 8.03 -20.98
C MET A 214 11.97 7.76 -19.47
N ALA A 215 12.44 6.57 -19.05
CA ALA A 215 12.46 6.16 -17.65
C ALA A 215 13.56 6.83 -16.82
N LYS A 216 14.71 7.14 -17.44
CA LYS A 216 15.89 7.70 -16.76
C LYS A 216 16.26 6.88 -15.52
N SER A 217 16.34 7.51 -14.34
CA SER A 217 16.65 6.91 -13.04
C SER A 217 15.41 6.57 -12.20
N ASN A 218 14.24 6.39 -12.84
CA ASN A 218 12.97 6.18 -12.15
C ASN A 218 12.36 4.80 -12.46
N PHE A 219 12.49 3.87 -11.50
CA PHE A 219 11.91 2.52 -11.60
C PHE A 219 10.39 2.51 -11.73
N LEU A 220 9.69 3.48 -11.12
CA LEU A 220 8.23 3.55 -11.26
C LEU A 220 7.85 3.87 -12.70
N THR A 221 8.50 4.85 -13.31
CA THR A 221 8.29 5.17 -14.73
C THR A 221 8.64 3.98 -15.61
N ALA A 222 9.78 3.32 -15.36
CA ALA A 222 10.20 2.13 -16.08
C ALA A 222 9.14 1.02 -16.01
N ASN A 223 8.66 0.70 -14.80
CA ASN A 223 7.67 -0.35 -14.58
C ASN A 223 6.33 -0.02 -15.27
N LEU A 224 5.90 1.24 -15.25
CA LEU A 224 4.70 1.69 -15.96
C LEU A 224 4.86 1.56 -17.47
N LEU A 225 6.00 1.97 -18.04
CA LEU A 225 6.28 1.82 -19.47
C LEU A 225 6.29 0.35 -19.90
N VAL A 226 6.99 -0.51 -19.15
CA VAL A 226 6.99 -1.97 -19.36
C VAL A 226 5.57 -2.53 -19.32
N HIS A 227 4.78 -2.13 -18.32
CA HIS A 227 3.40 -2.57 -18.20
C HIS A 227 2.54 -2.13 -19.40
N HIS A 228 2.71 -0.90 -19.89
CA HIS A 228 2.01 -0.41 -21.07
C HIS A 228 2.42 -1.19 -22.33
N MET A 229 3.71 -1.53 -22.47
CA MET A 229 4.18 -2.34 -23.59
C MET A 229 3.61 -3.75 -23.58
N ARG A 230 3.49 -4.39 -22.41
CA ARG A 230 2.90 -5.73 -22.27
C ARG A 230 1.45 -5.79 -22.75
N LYS A 231 0.77 -4.65 -22.83
CA LYS A 231 -0.60 -4.53 -23.37
C LYS A 231 -0.63 -4.27 -24.89
N ALA A 232 0.50 -4.07 -25.55
CA ALA A 232 0.55 -3.91 -27.00
C ALA A 232 0.39 -5.27 -27.69
N GLU A 233 -0.63 -5.38 -28.54
CA GLU A 233 -0.96 -6.62 -29.25
C GLU A 233 -0.08 -6.86 -30.49
N ASN A 234 0.51 -5.78 -31.01
CA ASN A 234 1.31 -5.82 -32.23
C ASN A 234 2.38 -4.73 -32.23
N SER A 235 3.33 -4.88 -33.16
CA SER A 235 4.47 -3.97 -33.31
C SER A 235 4.04 -2.53 -33.61
N SER A 236 2.97 -2.31 -34.39
CA SER A 236 2.48 -0.95 -34.68
C SER A 236 1.95 -0.24 -33.44
N GLN A 237 1.16 -0.90 -32.59
CA GLN A 237 0.71 -0.35 -31.31
C GLN A 237 1.90 -0.02 -30.40
N LEU A 238 2.92 -0.90 -30.37
CA LEU A 238 4.14 -0.68 -29.61
C LEU A 238 4.92 0.56 -30.10
N PHE A 239 5.11 0.72 -31.40
CA PHE A 239 5.80 1.88 -31.97
C PHE A 239 5.00 3.18 -31.75
N ASN A 240 3.68 3.15 -31.92
CA ASN A 240 2.85 4.31 -31.64
C ASN A 240 3.00 4.78 -30.19
N LEU A 241 3.07 3.84 -29.24
CA LEU A 241 3.28 4.16 -27.82
C LEU A 241 4.63 4.86 -27.60
N ILE A 242 5.68 4.34 -28.21
CA ILE A 242 7.05 4.84 -28.08
C ILE A 242 7.25 6.19 -28.79
N GLU A 243 6.69 6.34 -30.00
CA GLU A 243 6.80 7.55 -30.82
C GLU A 243 5.92 8.69 -30.29
N SER A 244 4.75 8.39 -29.72
CA SER A 244 3.92 9.36 -28.98
C SER A 244 4.56 9.79 -27.65
N GLY A 245 5.64 9.12 -27.21
CA GLY A 245 6.24 9.17 -25.88
C GLY A 245 6.74 10.54 -25.39
N ARG A 246 6.69 11.60 -26.22
CA ARG A 246 6.87 12.98 -25.73
C ARG A 246 5.78 13.37 -24.71
N SER A 247 4.58 12.78 -24.80
CA SER A 247 3.48 13.02 -23.86
C SER A 247 3.50 12.09 -22.64
N LEU A 248 4.49 11.21 -22.47
CA LEU A 248 4.54 10.20 -21.39
C LEU A 248 5.79 10.34 -20.50
N SER A 249 6.31 11.56 -20.40
CA SER A 249 7.53 11.83 -19.64
C SER A 249 7.28 11.95 -18.14
N GLU A 250 6.03 12.21 -17.73
CA GLU A 250 5.64 12.21 -16.33
C GLU A 250 4.80 10.98 -15.96
N VAL A 251 4.92 10.55 -14.70
CA VAL A 251 4.12 9.44 -14.14
C VAL A 251 2.62 9.74 -14.22
N SER A 252 2.21 11.00 -14.10
CA SER A 252 0.80 11.39 -14.25
C SER A 252 0.26 11.10 -15.64
N ASP A 253 1.05 11.35 -16.68
CA ASP A 253 0.59 11.18 -18.05
C ASP A 253 0.35 9.69 -18.37
N LEU A 254 1.22 8.82 -17.85
CA LEU A 254 1.06 7.36 -17.92
C LEU A 254 -0.21 6.90 -17.20
N TYR A 255 -0.53 7.51 -16.05
CA TYR A 255 -1.78 7.22 -15.36
C TYR A 255 -3.01 7.77 -16.08
N ASP A 256 -2.94 8.97 -16.66
CA ASP A 256 -4.02 9.56 -17.45
C ASP A 256 -4.34 8.69 -18.67
N GLU A 257 -3.32 8.22 -19.39
CA GLU A 257 -3.47 7.28 -20.50
C GLU A 257 -4.12 5.97 -20.03
N ALA A 258 -3.66 5.41 -18.90
CA ALA A 258 -4.21 4.17 -18.36
C ALA A 258 -5.68 4.33 -17.95
N ILE A 259 -6.07 5.39 -17.24
CA ILE A 259 -7.48 5.67 -16.92
C ILE A 259 -8.31 5.86 -18.19
N GLY A 260 -7.78 6.58 -19.19
CA GLY A 260 -8.45 6.79 -20.47
C GLY A 260 -8.82 5.48 -21.16
N LYS A 261 -7.92 4.49 -21.14
CA LYS A 261 -8.19 3.14 -21.68
C LYS A 261 -9.22 2.37 -20.85
N LEU A 262 -9.20 2.53 -19.53
CA LEU A 262 -10.13 1.85 -18.62
C LEU A 262 -11.55 2.44 -18.65
N ARG A 263 -11.73 3.65 -19.19
CA ARG A 263 -13.03 4.34 -19.23
C ARG A 263 -14.14 3.54 -19.88
N ASN A 264 -13.81 2.81 -20.95
CA ASN A 264 -14.77 2.02 -21.71
C ASN A 264 -14.54 0.51 -21.54
N ALA A 265 -13.66 0.12 -20.60
CA ALA A 265 -13.35 -1.27 -20.35
C ALA A 265 -14.42 -1.86 -19.43
N GLU A 266 -15.36 -2.59 -20.02
CA GLU A 266 -16.21 -3.51 -19.27
C GLU A 266 -15.74 -4.94 -19.51
N VAL A 267 -15.35 -5.62 -18.44
CA VAL A 267 -14.96 -7.02 -18.52
C VAL A 267 -16.13 -7.87 -18.06
N THR A 268 -16.65 -8.66 -18.98
CA THR A 268 -17.77 -9.56 -18.72
C THR A 268 -17.26 -10.97 -18.44
N TYR A 269 -17.66 -11.52 -17.31
CA TYR A 269 -17.40 -12.89 -16.92
C TYR A 269 -18.66 -13.70 -17.08
N ARG A 270 -18.53 -14.91 -17.62
CA ARG A 270 -19.64 -15.86 -17.68
C ARG A 270 -19.50 -16.83 -16.51
N CYS A 271 -20.39 -16.74 -15.53
CA CYS A 271 -20.52 -17.77 -14.50
C CYS A 271 -21.82 -18.54 -14.72
N GLY A 272 -21.68 -19.77 -15.22
CA GLY A 272 -22.81 -20.58 -15.69
C GLY A 272 -23.60 -19.86 -16.79
N GLU A 273 -24.88 -19.61 -16.54
CA GLU A 273 -25.76 -18.87 -17.45
C GLU A 273 -25.74 -17.35 -17.25
N THR A 274 -25.12 -16.87 -16.17
CA THR A 274 -25.12 -15.44 -15.81
C THR A 274 -23.89 -14.73 -16.36
N VAL A 275 -24.08 -13.57 -16.98
CA VAL A 275 -23.00 -12.67 -17.39
C VAL A 275 -22.85 -11.55 -16.37
N VAL A 276 -21.67 -11.46 -15.76
CA VAL A 276 -21.33 -10.48 -14.73
C VAL A 276 -20.33 -9.48 -15.31
N SER A 277 -20.68 -8.19 -15.38
CA SER A 277 -19.74 -7.13 -15.77
C SER A 277 -18.99 -6.63 -14.54
N LEU A 278 -17.66 -6.58 -14.60
CA LEU A 278 -16.81 -6.00 -13.56
C LEU A 278 -16.57 -4.50 -13.85
N PRO A 279 -17.04 -3.61 -12.96
CA PRO A 279 -16.91 -2.18 -13.16
C PRO A 279 -15.51 -1.71 -12.70
N VAL A 280 -14.53 -1.71 -13.62
CA VAL A 280 -13.10 -1.51 -13.30
C VAL A 280 -12.83 -0.17 -12.60
N LEU A 281 -13.40 0.93 -13.09
CA LEU A 281 -13.21 2.25 -12.47
C LEU A 281 -13.80 2.30 -11.06
N GLN A 282 -14.91 1.62 -10.82
CA GLN A 282 -15.55 1.52 -9.52
C GLN A 282 -14.69 0.69 -8.55
N ILE A 283 -14.07 -0.41 -9.02
CA ILE A 283 -13.07 -1.15 -8.24
C ILE A 283 -11.91 -0.23 -7.84
N ILE A 284 -11.35 0.51 -8.80
CA ILE A 284 -10.26 1.46 -8.53
C ILE A 284 -10.72 2.51 -7.52
N SER A 285 -11.94 3.03 -7.64
CA SER A 285 -12.50 4.00 -6.68
C SER A 285 -12.59 3.43 -5.27
N ILE A 286 -13.16 2.23 -5.13
CA ILE A 286 -13.27 1.55 -3.82
C ILE A 286 -11.88 1.39 -3.20
N VAL A 287 -10.91 0.88 -3.96
CA VAL A 287 -9.54 0.66 -3.46
C VAL A 287 -8.83 1.97 -3.14
N ALA A 288 -9.05 3.02 -3.93
CA ALA A 288 -8.39 4.31 -3.76
C ALA A 288 -8.85 5.06 -2.51
N PHE A 289 -10.14 4.98 -2.18
CA PHE A 289 -10.74 5.70 -1.06
C PHE A 289 -10.91 4.83 0.20
N ALA A 290 -10.54 3.56 0.14
CA ALA A 290 -10.49 2.70 1.33
C ALA A 290 -9.38 3.15 2.29
N LYS A 291 -9.69 3.15 3.59
CA LYS A 291 -8.72 3.53 4.64
C LYS A 291 -7.57 2.52 4.81
N ARG A 292 -7.74 1.28 4.30
CA ARG A 292 -6.78 0.17 4.43
C ARG A 292 -6.83 -0.75 3.21
N PRO A 293 -5.87 -1.69 3.05
CA PRO A 293 -5.98 -2.75 2.04
C PRO A 293 -7.27 -3.53 2.27
N LEU A 294 -8.00 -3.83 1.21
CA LEU A 294 -9.23 -4.59 1.27
C LEU A 294 -8.91 -6.06 1.05
N ARG A 295 -9.58 -6.94 1.79
CA ARG A 295 -9.59 -8.37 1.44
C ARG A 295 -10.35 -8.55 0.13
N ILE A 296 -10.00 -9.54 -0.67
CA ILE A 296 -10.72 -9.82 -1.92
C ILE A 296 -12.22 -10.03 -1.64
N GLY A 297 -12.58 -10.79 -0.61
CA GLY A 297 -13.99 -10.95 -0.23
C GLY A 297 -14.70 -9.65 0.13
N GLU A 298 -14.00 -8.68 0.75
CA GLU A 298 -14.58 -7.36 1.05
C GLU A 298 -14.82 -6.56 -0.23
N LEU A 299 -13.88 -6.61 -1.18
CA LEU A 299 -14.06 -5.96 -2.47
C LEU A 299 -15.23 -6.59 -3.23
N LEU A 300 -15.32 -7.92 -3.28
CA LEU A 300 -16.40 -8.63 -3.95
C LEU A 300 -17.76 -8.30 -3.32
N ASP A 301 -17.85 -8.31 -1.98
CA ASP A 301 -19.05 -7.85 -1.24
C ASP A 301 -19.45 -6.44 -1.66
N ALA A 302 -18.48 -5.52 -1.77
CA ALA A 302 -18.74 -4.14 -2.18
C ALA A 302 -19.35 -4.06 -3.59
N LEU A 303 -18.82 -4.86 -4.53
CA LEU A 303 -19.26 -4.86 -5.93
C LEU A 303 -20.69 -5.37 -6.12
N VAL A 304 -21.18 -6.24 -5.23
CA VAL A 304 -22.59 -6.66 -5.22
C VAL A 304 -23.52 -5.45 -5.08
N PHE A 305 -23.17 -4.46 -4.25
CA PHE A 305 -23.98 -3.24 -4.06
C PHE A 305 -23.85 -2.20 -5.18
N VAL A 306 -22.83 -2.37 -6.02
CA VAL A 306 -22.59 -1.53 -7.21
C VAL A 306 -23.49 -1.96 -8.34
N GLN A 307 -23.69 -3.27 -8.50
CA GLN A 307 -24.56 -3.80 -9.54
C GLN A 307 -26.00 -3.37 -9.27
N LYS A 308 -26.67 -2.85 -10.30
CA LYS A 308 -28.11 -2.58 -10.21
C LYS A 308 -28.80 -3.94 -10.03
N PRO A 309 -29.55 -4.17 -8.95
CA PRO A 309 -30.36 -5.37 -8.85
C PRO A 309 -31.27 -5.41 -10.08
N SER A 310 -31.29 -6.55 -10.77
CA SER A 310 -32.34 -6.79 -11.76
C SER A 310 -33.70 -6.63 -11.06
N PRO A 311 -34.74 -6.11 -11.73
CA PRO A 311 -36.02 -5.79 -11.10
C PRO A 311 -36.70 -6.95 -10.35
N ASN A 312 -36.23 -8.19 -10.56
CA ASN A 312 -36.76 -9.41 -9.97
C ASN A 312 -35.86 -10.05 -8.90
N ILE A 313 -34.72 -9.45 -8.54
CA ILE A 313 -33.79 -10.03 -7.55
C ILE A 313 -33.55 -9.02 -6.44
N SER A 314 -33.90 -9.40 -5.21
CA SER A 314 -33.60 -8.56 -4.05
C SER A 314 -32.08 -8.51 -3.81
N ILE A 315 -31.58 -7.45 -3.18
CA ILE A 315 -30.15 -7.36 -2.82
C ILE A 315 -29.75 -8.52 -1.89
N GLU A 316 -30.68 -9.00 -1.07
CA GLU A 316 -30.51 -10.13 -0.17
C GLU A 316 -30.29 -11.43 -0.95
N ASP A 317 -31.12 -11.70 -1.97
CA ASP A 317 -30.93 -12.83 -2.90
C ASP A 317 -29.64 -12.68 -3.74
N LEU A 318 -29.24 -11.45 -4.07
CA LEU A 318 -28.00 -11.18 -4.80
C LEU A 318 -26.78 -11.53 -3.93
N CYS A 319 -26.78 -11.15 -2.65
CA CYS A 319 -25.72 -11.48 -1.70
C CYS A 319 -25.63 -13.00 -1.47
N ASP A 320 -26.76 -13.69 -1.32
CA ASP A 320 -26.78 -15.12 -1.01
C ASP A 320 -26.41 -16.00 -2.22
N ASN A 321 -26.77 -15.59 -3.44
CA ASN A 321 -26.48 -16.36 -4.67
C ASN A 321 -25.15 -15.98 -5.36
N LEU A 322 -24.74 -14.71 -5.37
CA LEU A 322 -23.50 -14.29 -6.07
C LEU A 322 -22.22 -14.65 -5.29
N LEU A 323 -22.29 -14.73 -3.95
CA LEU A 323 -21.15 -15.13 -3.12
C LEU A 323 -20.89 -16.65 -3.18
N ALA A 324 -21.90 -17.45 -3.53
CA ALA A 324 -21.80 -18.90 -3.56
C ALA A 324 -21.17 -19.45 -4.85
N GLU A 325 -21.41 -18.82 -6.02
CA GLU A 325 -20.98 -19.40 -7.31
C GLU A 325 -20.36 -18.38 -8.30
N SER A 326 -20.81 -17.11 -8.34
CA SER A 326 -20.49 -16.20 -9.45
C SER A 326 -19.20 -15.39 -9.32
N PHE A 327 -18.86 -14.94 -8.11
CA PHE A 327 -17.59 -14.23 -7.85
C PHE A 327 -16.48 -15.15 -7.34
N VAL A 328 -16.79 -16.42 -7.06
CA VAL A 328 -15.82 -17.42 -6.56
C VAL A 328 -14.67 -17.63 -7.55
N THR A 329 -14.89 -17.36 -8.85
CA THR A 329 -13.86 -17.52 -9.88
C THR A 329 -12.96 -16.30 -10.06
N VAL A 330 -13.38 -15.10 -9.63
CA VAL A 330 -12.59 -13.88 -9.85
C VAL A 330 -11.45 -13.83 -8.84
N THR A 331 -10.25 -14.07 -9.32
CA THR A 331 -9.03 -14.05 -8.53
C THR A 331 -8.52 -12.62 -8.32
N GLY A 332 -7.77 -12.39 -7.25
CA GLY A 332 -7.17 -11.08 -7.02
C GLY A 332 -6.11 -10.70 -8.06
N ASP A 333 -5.45 -11.68 -8.68
CA ASP A 333 -4.53 -11.48 -9.80
C ASP A 333 -5.25 -10.93 -11.04
N GLU A 334 -6.43 -11.46 -11.36
CA GLU A 334 -7.28 -10.92 -12.44
C GLU A 334 -7.70 -9.49 -12.14
N ILE A 335 -8.16 -9.20 -10.92
CA ILE A 335 -8.53 -7.83 -10.53
C ILE A 335 -7.33 -6.90 -10.64
N GLN A 336 -6.14 -7.32 -10.19
CA GLN A 336 -4.92 -6.54 -10.35
C GLN A 336 -4.64 -6.28 -11.83
N HIS A 337 -4.72 -7.29 -12.70
CA HIS A 337 -4.45 -7.15 -14.12
C HIS A 337 -5.40 -6.15 -14.79
N LEU A 338 -6.70 -6.21 -14.44
CA LEU A 338 -7.72 -5.31 -14.94
C LEU A 338 -7.52 -3.87 -14.47
N CYS A 339 -7.20 -3.70 -13.18
CA CYS A 339 -7.06 -2.40 -12.55
C CYS A 339 -5.63 -1.84 -12.65
N ALA A 340 -4.72 -2.55 -13.32
CA ALA A 340 -3.33 -2.11 -13.46
C ALA A 340 -3.24 -0.85 -14.34
N PRO A 341 -2.41 0.13 -13.95
CA PRO A 341 -1.33 0.02 -12.96
C PRO A 341 -1.70 0.49 -11.54
N PHE A 342 -2.98 0.70 -11.22
CA PHE A 342 -3.40 1.40 -10.00
C PHE A 342 -3.42 0.52 -8.76
N THR A 343 -3.58 -0.79 -8.91
CA THR A 343 -3.73 -1.73 -7.81
C THR A 343 -2.60 -2.76 -7.75
N SER A 344 -2.38 -3.31 -6.56
CA SER A 344 -1.49 -4.44 -6.30
C SER A 344 -2.23 -5.47 -5.46
N PHE A 345 -2.06 -6.73 -5.83
CA PHE A 345 -2.52 -7.91 -5.11
C PHE A 345 -1.41 -8.43 -4.20
N GLN A 346 -1.80 -8.90 -3.02
CA GLN A 346 -0.90 -9.49 -2.04
C GLN A 346 -1.56 -10.71 -1.42
N LEU A 347 -0.95 -11.88 -1.61
CA LEU A 347 -1.33 -13.09 -0.89
C LEU A 347 -0.84 -13.00 0.56
N SER A 348 -1.69 -13.30 1.53
CA SER A 348 -1.24 -13.44 2.92
C SER A 348 -0.67 -14.83 3.15
N GLU A 349 0.44 -14.90 3.89
CA GLU A 349 1.04 -16.17 4.31
C GLU A 349 0.15 -16.91 5.32
N ASP A 350 -0.65 -16.19 6.09
CA ASP A 350 -1.64 -16.78 6.97
C ASP A 350 -2.89 -17.18 6.16
N ARG A 351 -3.18 -18.49 6.17
CA ARG A 351 -4.32 -19.09 5.47
C ARG A 351 -5.66 -18.53 5.96
N ASN A 352 -5.70 -17.97 7.17
CA ASN A 352 -6.92 -17.43 7.76
C ASN A 352 -7.20 -15.97 7.35
N THR A 353 -6.16 -15.19 6.99
CA THR A 353 -6.30 -13.77 6.64
C THR A 353 -6.66 -13.53 5.18
N GLY A 354 -6.39 -14.50 4.30
CA GLY A 354 -6.76 -14.47 2.89
C GLY A 354 -5.93 -13.48 2.06
N ALA A 355 -6.40 -13.15 0.86
CA ALA A 355 -5.66 -12.27 -0.05
C ALA A 355 -6.19 -10.83 -0.02
N PHE A 356 -5.29 -9.87 -0.28
CA PHE A 356 -5.56 -8.44 -0.18
C PHE A 356 -5.31 -7.70 -1.49
N ILE A 357 -6.08 -6.64 -1.71
CA ILE A 357 -5.88 -5.67 -2.77
C ILE A 357 -5.67 -4.27 -2.16
N LYS A 358 -4.73 -3.52 -2.73
CA LYS A 358 -4.37 -2.16 -2.32
C LYS A 358 -3.96 -1.34 -3.52
N LEU A 359 -3.81 -0.03 -3.34
CA LEU A 359 -3.14 0.79 -4.34
C LEU A 359 -1.69 0.34 -4.52
N SER A 360 -1.22 0.38 -5.76
CA SER A 360 0.13 -0.06 -6.15
C SER A 360 1.22 0.86 -5.61
N HIS A 361 0.96 2.17 -5.56
CA HIS A 361 1.93 3.17 -5.15
C HIS A 361 1.27 4.48 -4.68
N SER A 362 1.97 5.27 -3.84
CA SER A 362 1.46 6.55 -3.34
C SER A 362 1.26 7.61 -4.44
N SER A 363 1.96 7.49 -5.57
CA SER A 363 1.70 8.32 -6.76
C SER A 363 0.35 8.02 -7.39
N ALA A 364 -0.07 6.75 -7.41
CA ALA A 364 -1.40 6.37 -7.89
C ALA A 364 -2.47 6.96 -6.98
N SER A 365 -2.30 6.89 -5.65
CA SER A 365 -3.18 7.56 -4.70
C SER A 365 -3.31 9.07 -4.99
N LYS A 366 -2.17 9.79 -5.04
CA LYS A 366 -2.16 11.24 -5.30
C LYS A 366 -2.82 11.60 -6.63
N PHE A 367 -2.57 10.79 -7.65
CA PHE A 367 -3.17 10.95 -8.97
C PHE A 367 -4.70 10.76 -8.91
N LEU A 368 -5.17 9.63 -8.36
CA LEU A 368 -6.59 9.28 -8.27
C LEU A 368 -7.37 10.30 -7.42
N HIS A 369 -6.80 10.75 -6.30
CA HIS A 369 -7.40 11.82 -5.50
C HIS A 369 -7.46 13.14 -6.28
N ARG A 370 -6.40 13.53 -7.00
CA ARG A 370 -6.40 14.75 -7.81
C ARG A 370 -7.50 14.71 -8.86
N ILE A 371 -7.61 13.64 -9.64
CA ILE A 371 -8.63 13.54 -10.69
C ILE A 371 -10.05 13.45 -10.10
N SER A 372 -10.23 12.88 -8.90
CA SER A 372 -11.55 12.86 -8.23
C SER A 372 -12.03 14.26 -7.85
N THR A 373 -11.11 15.19 -7.54
CA THR A 373 -11.47 16.57 -7.20
C THR A 373 -11.80 17.42 -8.43
N THR A 374 -11.25 17.09 -9.60
CA THR A 374 -11.55 17.79 -10.86
C THR A 374 -12.87 17.34 -11.51
N VAL A 375 -13.50 16.25 -11.02
CA VAL A 375 -14.84 15.81 -11.46
C VAL A 375 -15.93 16.85 -11.18
N ASN A 376 -15.76 17.66 -10.14
CA ASN A 376 -16.70 18.74 -9.80
C ASN A 376 -16.70 19.89 -10.84
N SER A 377 -15.83 19.83 -11.86
CA SER A 377 -15.69 20.85 -12.91
C SER A 377 -16.37 20.48 -14.24
N GLY A 378 -17.04 19.33 -14.34
CA GLY A 378 -17.77 18.90 -15.55
C GLY A 378 -16.97 18.11 -16.59
N GLU A 379 -15.65 17.96 -16.40
CA GLU A 379 -14.75 17.20 -17.29
C GLU A 379 -14.19 15.91 -16.67
N GLY A 380 -14.46 15.63 -15.39
CA GLY A 380 -13.83 14.49 -14.71
C GLY A 380 -14.58 13.16 -14.80
N TYR A 381 -14.01 12.15 -14.14
CA TYR A 381 -14.46 10.76 -14.13
C TYR A 381 -15.50 10.50 -13.01
N PRO A 382 -16.82 10.52 -13.27
CA PRO A 382 -17.84 10.39 -12.23
C PRO A 382 -17.79 9.05 -11.46
N ALA A 383 -17.16 8.02 -12.04
CA ALA A 383 -16.96 6.73 -11.39
C ALA A 383 -15.81 6.70 -10.36
N LEU A 384 -14.95 7.72 -10.31
CA LEU A 384 -13.81 7.84 -9.40
C LEU A 384 -14.09 8.91 -8.35
N SER A 385 -14.89 8.56 -7.34
CA SER A 385 -15.31 9.47 -6.26
C SER A 385 -15.31 8.77 -4.90
N PRO A 386 -14.97 9.49 -3.80
CA PRO A 386 -15.16 8.98 -2.44
C PRO A 386 -16.63 8.67 -2.13
N ASP A 387 -17.60 9.30 -2.80
CA ASP A 387 -19.02 9.03 -2.60
C ASP A 387 -19.37 7.57 -2.89
N PHE A 388 -18.60 6.93 -3.78
CA PHE A 388 -18.86 5.58 -4.21
C PHE A 388 -18.73 4.57 -3.05
N ILE A 389 -17.60 4.61 -2.33
CA ILE A 389 -17.39 3.75 -1.16
C ILE A 389 -18.35 4.14 -0.02
N CYS A 390 -18.61 5.43 0.18
CA CYS A 390 -19.58 5.91 1.18
C CYS A 390 -20.99 5.34 0.93
N ASN A 391 -21.46 5.40 -0.32
CA ASN A 391 -22.77 4.88 -0.69
C ASN A 391 -22.87 3.35 -0.52
N ILE A 392 -21.80 2.61 -0.82
CA ILE A 392 -21.75 1.16 -0.54
C ILE A 392 -21.85 0.90 0.95
N CYS A 393 -21.08 1.62 1.78
CA CYS A 393 -21.13 1.48 3.23
C CYS A 393 -22.53 1.80 3.80
N ILE A 394 -23.18 2.86 3.31
CA ILE A 394 -24.54 3.22 3.71
C ILE A 394 -25.54 2.14 3.31
N LYS A 395 -25.47 1.62 2.07
CA LYS A 395 -26.33 0.53 1.60
C LYS A 395 -26.14 -0.74 2.43
N TYR A 396 -24.90 -1.09 2.73
CA TYR A 396 -24.59 -2.22 3.59
C TYR A 396 -25.21 -2.04 4.98
N LEU A 397 -25.01 -0.88 5.59
CA LEU A 397 -25.57 -0.54 6.90
C LEU A 397 -27.09 -0.54 6.96
N SER A 398 -27.73 -0.24 5.83
CA SER A 398 -29.19 -0.16 5.73
C SER A 398 -29.85 -1.53 5.52
N GLN A 399 -29.08 -2.62 5.50
CA GLN A 399 -29.64 -3.97 5.37
C GLN A 399 -30.41 -4.36 6.64
N LYS A 400 -31.64 -4.90 6.46
CA LYS A 400 -32.54 -5.28 7.56
C LYS A 400 -31.89 -6.19 8.59
N ARG A 401 -31.01 -7.11 8.16
CA ARG A 401 -30.25 -8.02 9.03
C ARG A 401 -29.39 -7.32 10.10
N LEU A 402 -28.94 -6.09 9.85
CA LEU A 402 -28.18 -5.29 10.82
C LEU A 402 -29.10 -4.45 11.71
N ILE A 403 -30.30 -4.12 11.22
CA ILE A 403 -31.30 -3.29 11.91
C ILE A 403 -32.09 -4.13 12.92
N ASP A 404 -32.42 -5.38 12.57
CA ASP A 404 -33.30 -6.26 13.36
C ASP A 404 -32.56 -7.08 14.43
N GLY A 405 -31.25 -6.87 14.62
CA GLY A 405 -30.46 -7.45 15.72
C GLY A 405 -30.32 -8.99 15.74
N GLN A 406 -30.87 -9.69 14.75
CA GLN A 406 -30.76 -11.15 14.64
C GLN A 406 -29.43 -11.53 13.96
N HIS A 407 -28.33 -11.41 14.72
CA HIS A 407 -27.07 -12.03 14.35
C HIS A 407 -27.17 -13.55 14.58
N GLU A 408 -27.53 -14.31 13.55
CA GLU A 408 -27.23 -15.74 13.54
C GLU A 408 -25.69 -15.93 13.50
N PRO A 409 -25.06 -16.58 14.49
CA PRO A 409 -23.59 -16.64 14.62
C PRO A 409 -22.83 -17.42 13.54
N GLY A 410 -23.46 -17.77 12.41
CA GLY A 410 -22.87 -18.59 11.34
C GLY A 410 -22.79 -17.91 9.97
N ARG A 411 -23.39 -16.72 9.77
CA ARG A 411 -23.52 -16.11 8.44
C ARG A 411 -22.56 -14.93 8.25
N ASN A 412 -21.43 -15.23 7.62
CA ASN A 412 -20.26 -14.35 7.45
C ASN A 412 -20.47 -13.20 6.45
N SER A 413 -21.13 -12.10 6.85
CA SER A 413 -20.99 -10.84 6.11
C SER A 413 -19.69 -10.14 6.54
N ARG A 414 -18.69 -10.05 5.65
CA ARG A 414 -17.30 -9.69 6.02
C ARG A 414 -16.96 -8.22 5.83
N PHE A 415 -17.81 -7.45 5.15
CA PHE A 415 -17.50 -6.09 4.72
C PHE A 415 -17.43 -5.05 5.86
N PHE A 416 -18.32 -5.13 6.85
CA PHE A 416 -18.57 -4.00 7.77
C PHE A 416 -17.67 -3.81 8.99
N PRO A 417 -17.07 -4.84 9.62
CA PRO A 417 -16.18 -4.61 10.77
C PRO A 417 -14.88 -3.82 10.44
N TYR A 418 -14.77 -3.28 9.23
CA TYR A 418 -13.55 -3.41 8.46
C TYR A 418 -13.38 -2.30 7.40
N ALA A 419 -14.46 -1.78 6.81
CA ALA A 419 -14.42 -0.66 5.85
C ALA A 419 -14.56 0.74 6.50
N ALA A 420 -14.95 0.82 7.78
CA ALA A 420 -15.19 2.06 8.52
C ALA A 420 -13.92 2.72 9.07
#